data_AF-A0A3L7QEB8-F1
#
_entry.id   AF-A0A3L7QEB8-F1
#
_cell.length_a   1.000
_cell.length_b   1.000
_cell.length_c   1.000
_cell.angle_alpha   90.00
_cell.angle_beta   90.00
_cell.angle_gamma   90.00
#
_symmetry.space_group_name_H-M   'P 1'
#
loop_
_entity.id
_entity.type
_entity.pdbx_description
1 polymer ?
#
loop_
_entity_poly.entity_id
_entity_poly.type
_entity_poly.pdbx_seq_one_letter_code
_entity_poly.pdbx_strand_id
1 'polypeptide(L)'
;MYTLNLTIVRVFLGAFILTGILHAADWPQFRGPGGSAVSEEQNLPLKWSAAEGLLWKTPLQGRGLSSPVIAGGRLFLTASSNYKESRLHVMAFDPNKGSKLWERQFNATGNTNCHPKTNMAAPTPATDGQRIFALFACADVAALDRDGNLLWYRSLALDYPDITNMVGMASSPVLWKDVLVIPMDNAGDSFVLGIDANTGKNLWKFNRPRTINWSSPLI
;
A
#
# COMPACT_ATOMS: atom_id res chain seq x y z
N MET A 1 53.69 -52.41 30.94
CA MET A 1 52.28 -52.29 31.40
C MET A 1 51.96 -50.79 31.41
N TYR A 2 50.86 -50.40 30.78
CA TYR A 2 50.67 -49.15 30.01
C TYR A 2 50.55 -47.86 30.84
N THR A 3 51.14 -46.77 30.34
CA THR A 3 50.93 -45.38 30.80
C THR A 3 49.77 -44.73 30.01
N LEU A 4 48.71 -44.28 30.70
CA LEU A 4 47.61 -43.53 30.11
C LEU A 4 47.91 -42.02 30.13
N ASN A 5 47.92 -41.38 28.97
CA ASN A 5 47.91 -39.91 28.83
C ASN A 5 46.45 -39.41 28.78
N LEU A 6 46.08 -38.52 29.71
CA LEU A 6 44.79 -37.82 29.68
C LEU A 6 44.90 -36.57 28.79
N THR A 7 44.22 -36.57 27.65
CA THR A 7 44.04 -35.37 26.81
C THR A 7 42.81 -34.60 27.28
N ILE A 8 43.01 -33.42 27.87
CA ILE A 8 41.91 -32.51 28.25
C ILE A 8 41.42 -31.80 26.99
N VAL A 9 40.23 -32.16 26.51
CA VAL A 9 39.52 -31.45 25.44
C VAL A 9 38.84 -30.22 26.04
N ARG A 10 39.34 -29.02 25.74
CA ARG A 10 38.68 -27.76 26.10
C ARG A 10 37.55 -27.49 25.12
N VAL A 11 36.31 -27.68 25.56
CA VAL A 11 35.10 -27.27 24.81
C VAL A 11 34.96 -25.75 24.96
N PHE A 12 35.28 -25.01 23.90
CA PHE A 12 34.96 -23.58 23.83
C PHE A 12 33.46 -23.43 23.54
N LEU A 13 32.69 -23.03 24.55
CA LEU A 13 31.29 -22.66 24.41
C LEU A 13 31.23 -21.28 23.74
N GLY A 14 31.10 -21.26 22.41
CA GLY A 14 30.94 -20.02 21.65
C GLY A 14 29.61 -19.35 21.99
N ALA A 15 29.67 -18.15 22.58
CA ALA A 15 28.48 -17.33 22.82
C ALA A 15 27.92 -16.84 21.47
N PHE A 16 26.83 -17.43 21.01
CA PHE A 16 26.03 -16.91 19.90
C PHE A 16 25.32 -15.64 20.38
N ILE A 17 25.86 -14.47 20.01
CA ILE A 17 25.14 -13.21 20.15
C ILE A 17 24.01 -13.24 19.12
N LEU A 18 22.78 -13.47 19.57
CA LEU A 18 21.58 -13.25 18.76
C LEU A 18 21.48 -11.74 18.54
N THR A 19 21.99 -11.25 17.41
CA THR A 19 21.68 -9.89 16.96
C THR A 19 20.22 -9.88 16.53
N GLY A 20 19.34 -9.48 17.43
CA GLY A 20 17.95 -9.19 17.10
C GLY A 20 17.92 -8.08 16.05
N ILE A 21 17.41 -8.39 14.86
CA ILE A 21 17.12 -7.36 13.87
C ILE A 21 15.93 -6.58 14.41
N LEU A 22 16.15 -5.35 14.87
CA LEU A 22 15.09 -4.41 15.15
C LEU A 22 14.35 -4.15 13.84
N HIS A 23 13.14 -4.68 13.73
CA HIS A 23 12.26 -4.42 12.60
C HIS A 23 11.28 -3.33 13.03
N ALA A 24 11.29 -2.19 12.32
CA ALA A 24 10.25 -1.18 12.51
C ALA A 24 8.88 -1.81 12.21
N ALA A 25 7.84 -1.33 12.90
CA ALA A 25 6.49 -1.84 12.70
C ALA A 25 5.98 -1.54 11.28
N ASP A 26 5.28 -2.49 10.69
CA ASP A 26 4.65 -2.30 9.39
C ASP A 26 3.47 -1.31 9.49
N TRP A 27 3.24 -0.54 8.44
CA TRP A 27 2.10 0.35 8.23
C TRP A 27 1.39 -0.01 6.90
N PRO A 28 0.65 -1.13 6.84
CA PRO A 28 0.29 -1.79 5.58
C PRO A 28 -0.84 -1.14 4.78
N GLN A 29 -1.58 -0.21 5.37
CA GLN A 29 -2.82 0.31 4.79
C GLN A 29 -3.15 1.73 5.31
N PHE A 30 -4.23 2.32 4.81
CA PHE A 30 -4.73 3.58 5.33
C PHE A 30 -4.98 3.49 6.84
N ARG A 31 -4.45 4.47 7.59
CA ARG A 31 -4.47 4.49 9.07
C ARG A 31 -3.72 3.32 9.75
N GLY A 32 -2.87 2.60 9.03
CA GLY A 32 -1.93 1.65 9.64
C GLY A 32 -2.56 0.35 10.13
N PRO A 33 -1.86 -0.39 11.01
CA PRO A 33 -2.32 -1.66 11.55
C PRO A 33 -3.69 -1.54 12.22
N GLY A 34 -4.63 -2.40 11.81
CA GLY A 34 -6.01 -2.38 12.28
C GLY A 34 -6.76 -1.07 12.01
N GLY A 35 -6.24 -0.20 11.13
CA GLY A 35 -6.81 1.11 10.78
C GLY A 35 -6.97 2.10 11.95
N SER A 36 -6.23 1.88 13.04
CA SER A 36 -6.33 2.65 14.29
C SER A 36 -5.82 4.09 14.17
N ALA A 37 -4.94 4.36 13.20
CA ALA A 37 -4.12 5.58 13.08
C ALA A 37 -3.19 5.82 14.28
N VAL A 38 -2.78 4.75 14.97
CA VAL A 38 -1.86 4.81 16.12
C VAL A 38 -0.55 4.12 15.76
N SER A 39 0.57 4.76 16.11
CA SER A 39 1.92 4.16 16.05
C SER A 39 2.40 3.88 17.46
N GLU A 40 3.00 2.71 17.67
CA GLU A 40 3.65 2.34 18.94
C GLU A 40 5.13 2.76 18.99
N GLU A 41 5.65 3.33 17.89
CA GLU A 41 7.03 3.78 17.79
C GLU A 41 7.33 4.86 18.84
N GLN A 42 8.49 4.72 19.49
CA GLN A 42 8.94 5.61 20.55
C GLN A 42 10.15 6.43 20.09
N ASN A 43 10.53 7.44 20.87
CA ASN A 43 11.71 8.28 20.60
C ASN A 43 11.66 8.99 19.24
N LEU A 44 10.46 9.35 18.78
CA LEU A 44 10.26 10.09 17.53
C LEU A 44 10.91 11.48 17.60
N PRO A 45 11.49 11.98 16.49
CA PRO A 45 12.10 13.29 16.47
C PRO A 45 11.05 14.38 16.70
N LEU A 46 11.19 15.14 17.79
CA LEU A 46 10.28 16.26 18.13
C LEU A 46 10.64 17.57 17.41
N LYS A 47 11.81 17.63 16.78
CA LYS A 47 12.30 18.76 15.99
C LYS A 47 12.75 18.24 14.64
N TRP A 48 12.23 18.83 13.57
CA TRP A 48 12.63 18.49 12.21
C TRP A 48 12.51 19.72 11.30
N SER A 49 13.35 19.77 10.27
CA SER A 49 13.31 20.76 9.20
C SER A 49 13.89 20.17 7.93
N ALA A 50 13.95 20.96 6.85
CA ALA A 50 14.69 20.57 5.66
C ALA A 50 16.21 20.43 5.89
N ALA A 51 16.75 21.02 6.96
CA ALA A 51 18.18 21.01 7.30
C ALA A 51 18.53 20.08 8.48
N GLU A 52 17.56 19.66 9.28
CA GLU A 52 17.75 18.87 10.50
C GLU A 52 16.72 17.73 10.58
N GLY A 53 17.16 16.50 10.82
CA GLY A 53 16.28 15.35 11.02
C GLY A 53 15.63 14.78 9.74
N LEU A 54 15.82 15.41 8.57
CA LEU A 54 15.43 14.82 7.28
C LEU A 54 16.42 13.73 6.87
N LEU A 55 16.00 12.46 6.93
CA LEU A 55 16.84 11.33 6.53
C LEU A 55 17.06 11.27 5.01
N TRP A 56 15.99 11.46 4.24
CA TRP A 56 16.04 11.46 2.78
C TRP A 56 14.82 12.18 2.19
N LYS A 57 14.94 12.58 0.92
CA LYS A 57 13.83 13.01 0.07
C LYS A 57 14.04 12.47 -1.33
N THR A 58 12.97 12.09 -2.00
CA THR A 58 13.00 11.63 -3.40
C THR A 58 11.96 12.39 -4.21
N PRO A 59 12.26 12.77 -5.47
CA PRO A 59 11.22 13.25 -6.37
C PRO A 59 10.19 12.15 -6.62
N LEU A 60 8.92 12.56 -6.73
CA LEU A 60 7.81 11.68 -7.09
C LEU A 60 7.40 11.93 -8.53
N GLN A 61 7.13 10.87 -9.28
CA GLN A 61 6.55 10.98 -10.61
C GLN A 61 5.06 11.30 -10.48
N GLY A 62 4.66 12.47 -10.96
CA GLY A 62 3.26 12.91 -10.85
C GLY A 62 2.89 13.43 -9.46
N ARG A 63 1.58 13.59 -9.26
CA ARG A 63 0.99 14.04 -8.00
C ARG A 63 0.63 12.80 -7.17
N GLY A 64 1.10 12.71 -5.94
CA GLY A 64 0.75 11.65 -4.99
C GLY A 64 -0.05 12.22 -3.82
N LEU A 65 -1.27 11.71 -3.60
CA LEU A 65 -2.11 12.10 -2.47
C LEU A 65 -2.38 10.97 -1.49
N SER A 66 -2.13 9.72 -1.89
CA SER A 66 -2.14 8.56 -1.01
C SER A 66 -1.16 8.73 0.14
N SER A 67 -1.48 8.13 1.30
CA SER A 67 -0.47 7.93 2.34
C SER A 67 0.55 6.89 1.88
N PRO A 68 1.84 7.00 2.23
CA PRO A 68 2.78 5.91 2.04
C PRO A 68 2.36 4.73 2.95
N VAL A 69 2.49 3.51 2.43
CA VAL A 69 2.34 2.29 3.22
C VAL A 69 3.67 1.57 3.27
N ILE A 70 4.01 0.98 4.41
CA ILE A 70 5.28 0.27 4.63
C ILE A 70 4.95 -1.14 5.07
N ALA A 71 5.46 -2.15 4.37
CA ALA A 71 5.34 -3.54 4.80
C ALA A 71 6.49 -4.38 4.24
N GLY A 72 6.95 -5.37 5.01
CA GLY A 72 8.00 -6.29 4.54
C GLY A 72 9.29 -5.59 4.07
N GLY A 73 9.64 -4.48 4.74
CA GLY A 73 10.85 -3.69 4.46
C GLY A 73 10.80 -2.86 3.17
N ARG A 74 9.61 -2.62 2.60
CA ARG A 74 9.42 -1.75 1.43
C ARG A 74 8.37 -0.68 1.71
N LEU A 75 8.56 0.50 1.15
CA LEU A 75 7.56 1.57 1.13
C LEU A 75 6.86 1.56 -0.23
N PHE A 76 5.53 1.56 -0.24
CA PHE A 76 4.71 1.65 -1.44
C PHE A 76 3.92 2.96 -1.45
N LEU A 77 3.81 3.56 -2.63
CA LEU A 77 3.11 4.82 -2.84
C LEU A 77 2.47 4.85 -4.22
N THR A 78 1.33 5.54 -4.34
CA THR A 78 0.64 5.75 -5.62
C THR A 78 0.70 7.21 -6.05
N ALA A 79 0.70 7.44 -7.36
CA ALA A 79 0.60 8.77 -7.93
C ALA A 79 -0.20 8.76 -9.24
N SER A 80 -0.60 9.93 -9.71
CA SER A 80 -1.13 10.12 -11.06
C SER A 80 -0.45 11.29 -11.76
N SER A 81 -0.33 11.20 -13.08
CA SER A 81 0.34 12.23 -13.88
C SER A 81 -0.36 12.48 -15.21
N ASN A 82 0.22 13.41 -15.99
CA ASN A 82 -0.33 14.06 -17.18
C ASN A 82 -1.46 15.03 -16.86
N TYR A 83 -1.76 15.89 -17.84
CA TYR A 83 -2.77 16.95 -17.72
C TYR A 83 -4.16 16.44 -17.27
N LYS A 84 -4.52 15.22 -17.69
CA LYS A 84 -5.81 14.58 -17.35
C LYS A 84 -5.70 13.56 -16.20
N GLU A 85 -4.59 13.49 -15.47
CA GLU A 85 -4.37 12.51 -14.39
C GLU A 85 -4.54 11.04 -14.84
N SER A 86 -4.41 10.77 -16.14
CA SER A 86 -4.73 9.47 -16.75
C SER A 86 -3.58 8.48 -16.78
N ARG A 87 -2.38 8.90 -16.35
CA ARG A 87 -1.27 7.99 -16.12
C ARG A 87 -1.23 7.65 -14.64
N LEU A 88 -1.49 6.40 -14.30
CA LEU A 88 -1.52 5.89 -12.93
C LEU A 88 -0.15 5.27 -12.59
N HIS A 89 0.36 5.53 -11.40
CA HIS A 89 1.66 5.05 -10.94
C HIS A 89 1.50 4.26 -9.65
N VAL A 90 2.12 3.09 -9.59
CA VAL A 90 2.40 2.35 -8.35
C VAL A 90 3.91 2.24 -8.22
N MET A 91 4.46 2.64 -7.08
CA MET A 91 5.90 2.74 -6.87
C MET A 91 6.30 2.05 -5.57
N ALA A 92 7.49 1.45 -5.57
CA ALA A 92 8.14 0.96 -4.37
C ALA A 92 9.47 1.68 -4.14
N PHE A 93 9.79 1.91 -2.87
CA PHE A 93 11.01 2.57 -2.41
C PHE A 93 11.65 1.79 -1.26
N ASP A 94 12.97 1.94 -1.14
CA ASP A 94 13.70 1.57 0.07
C ASP A 94 13.35 2.58 1.17
N PRO A 95 12.70 2.17 2.28
CA PRO A 95 12.27 3.10 3.32
C PRO A 95 13.44 3.75 4.09
N ASN A 96 14.63 3.15 4.06
CA ASN A 96 15.80 3.67 4.76
C ASN A 96 16.60 4.66 3.89
N LYS A 97 16.59 4.47 2.58
CA LYS A 97 17.38 5.28 1.63
C LYS A 97 16.55 6.26 0.80
N GLY A 98 15.24 6.04 0.69
CA GLY A 98 14.37 6.79 -0.21
C GLY A 98 14.55 6.48 -1.69
N SER A 99 15.44 5.55 -2.04
CA SER A 99 15.70 5.17 -3.44
C SER A 99 14.53 4.37 -4.00
N LYS A 100 14.07 4.74 -5.20
CA LYS A 100 13.04 3.98 -5.93
C LYS A 100 13.56 2.60 -6.31
N LEU A 101 12.85 1.56 -5.89
CA LEU A 101 13.12 0.16 -6.23
C LEU A 101 12.52 -0.20 -7.58
N TRP A 102 11.26 0.19 -7.79
CA TRP A 102 10.56 0.00 -9.06
C TRP A 102 9.38 0.95 -9.19
N GLU A 103 8.90 1.07 -10.43
CA GLU A 103 7.68 1.78 -10.77
C GLU A 103 6.89 0.96 -11.81
N ARG A 104 5.57 0.95 -11.68
CA ARG A 104 4.64 0.46 -12.69
C ARG A 104 3.66 1.55 -13.07
N GLN A 105 3.35 1.58 -14.36
CA GLN A 105 2.51 2.61 -14.95
C GLN A 105 1.34 1.96 -15.68
N PHE A 106 0.16 2.54 -15.49
CA PHE A 106 -1.07 2.11 -16.15
C PHE A 106 -1.75 3.30 -16.81
N ASN A 107 -2.53 3.05 -17.87
CA ASN A 107 -3.46 4.04 -18.38
C ASN A 107 -4.79 3.86 -17.66
N ALA A 108 -5.32 4.94 -17.12
CA ALA A 108 -6.66 4.94 -16.55
C ALA A 108 -7.69 4.49 -17.60
N THR A 109 -8.57 3.58 -17.22
CA THR A 109 -9.65 3.10 -18.07
C THR A 109 -10.98 3.79 -17.76
N GLY A 110 -11.17 4.24 -16.52
CA GLY A 110 -12.34 5.01 -16.10
C GLY A 110 -12.16 6.52 -16.21
N ASN A 111 -13.17 7.26 -15.75
CA ASN A 111 -13.19 8.72 -15.78
C ASN A 111 -12.15 9.32 -14.80
N THR A 112 -11.34 10.26 -15.29
CA THR A 112 -10.27 10.90 -14.54
C THR A 112 -10.55 12.35 -14.14
N ASN A 113 -11.80 12.79 -14.27
CA ASN A 113 -12.22 14.11 -13.78
C ASN A 113 -12.05 14.17 -12.26
N CYS A 114 -11.39 15.24 -11.79
CA CYS A 114 -11.20 15.47 -10.38
C CYS A 114 -11.02 16.96 -10.06
N HIS A 115 -11.31 17.35 -8.83
CA HIS A 115 -11.01 18.70 -8.38
C HIS A 115 -9.48 18.93 -8.30
N PRO A 116 -8.93 20.13 -8.58
CA PRO A 116 -7.49 20.39 -8.55
C PRO A 116 -6.79 20.11 -7.21
N LYS A 117 -7.54 20.06 -6.09
CA LYS A 117 -7.02 19.69 -4.76
C LYS A 117 -6.94 18.18 -4.52
N THR A 118 -7.38 17.35 -5.48
CA THR A 118 -7.26 15.90 -5.44
C THR A 118 -6.74 15.36 -6.77
N ASN A 119 -6.62 14.03 -6.91
CA ASN A 119 -6.22 13.34 -8.13
C ASN A 119 -6.65 11.85 -8.11
N MET A 120 -6.20 11.07 -9.10
CA MET A 120 -6.57 9.64 -9.19
C MET A 120 -5.92 8.78 -8.11
N ALA A 121 -4.80 9.22 -7.55
CA ALA A 121 -4.04 8.50 -6.53
C ALA A 121 -4.28 9.03 -5.12
N ALA A 122 -5.50 9.53 -4.84
CA ALA A 122 -5.91 9.90 -3.49
C ALA A 122 -6.20 8.68 -2.59
N PRO A 123 -6.80 7.57 -3.07
CA PRO A 123 -6.89 6.35 -2.27
C PRO A 123 -5.51 5.83 -1.88
N THR A 124 -5.35 5.43 -0.62
CA THR A 124 -4.12 4.81 -0.13
C THR A 124 -4.11 3.32 -0.47
N PRO A 125 -3.04 2.76 -1.04
CA PRO A 125 -2.98 1.33 -1.35
C PRO A 125 -3.00 0.49 -0.07
N ALA A 126 -3.29 -0.81 -0.20
CA ALA A 126 -3.17 -1.79 0.87
C ALA A 126 -2.15 -2.87 0.49
N THR A 127 -1.45 -3.44 1.48
CA THR A 127 -0.46 -4.49 1.25
C THR A 127 -0.36 -5.47 2.42
N ASP A 128 -0.01 -6.73 2.15
CA ASP A 128 0.42 -7.71 3.16
C ASP A 128 1.96 -7.88 3.20
N GLY A 129 2.70 -6.97 2.54
CA GLY A 129 4.15 -7.04 2.36
C GLY A 129 4.60 -7.93 1.19
N GLN A 130 3.72 -8.77 0.64
CA GLN A 130 3.99 -9.63 -0.53
C GLN A 130 3.21 -9.20 -1.77
N ARG A 131 2.02 -8.64 -1.58
CA ARG A 131 1.10 -8.16 -2.61
C ARG A 131 0.70 -6.73 -2.32
N ILE A 132 0.49 -5.94 -3.36
CA ILE A 132 0.11 -4.53 -3.29
C ILE A 132 -1.17 -4.35 -4.08
N PHE A 133 -2.17 -3.74 -3.45
CA PHE A 133 -3.48 -3.48 -4.03
C PHE A 133 -3.70 -1.97 -4.08
N ALA A 134 -3.68 -1.43 -5.30
CA ALA A 134 -3.87 -0.01 -5.56
C ALA A 134 -5.23 0.23 -6.23
N LEU A 135 -6.15 0.82 -5.48
CA LEU A 135 -7.38 1.41 -6.03
C LEU A 135 -7.08 2.85 -6.46
N PHE A 136 -7.56 3.24 -7.64
CA PHE A 136 -7.50 4.62 -8.11
C PHE A 136 -8.90 5.22 -8.18
N ALA A 137 -9.01 6.54 -8.14
CA ALA A 137 -10.30 7.24 -8.14
C ALA A 137 -11.10 7.03 -9.43
N CYS A 138 -10.43 6.67 -10.54
CA CYS A 138 -11.05 6.24 -11.79
C CYS A 138 -11.65 4.81 -11.72
N ALA A 139 -11.69 4.20 -10.53
CA ALA A 139 -12.18 2.87 -10.25
C ALA A 139 -11.37 1.73 -10.87
N ASP A 140 -10.11 2.01 -11.24
CA ASP A 140 -9.13 1.00 -11.61
C ASP A 140 -8.46 0.41 -10.36
N VAL A 141 -8.23 -0.90 -10.40
CA VAL A 141 -7.59 -1.66 -9.32
C VAL A 141 -6.44 -2.47 -9.91
N ALA A 142 -5.23 -2.20 -9.41
CA ALA A 142 -4.04 -2.95 -9.75
C ALA A 142 -3.61 -3.82 -8.57
N ALA A 143 -3.34 -5.09 -8.83
CA ALA A 143 -2.65 -5.98 -7.90
C ALA A 143 -1.27 -6.33 -8.43
N LEU A 144 -0.25 -6.05 -7.63
CA LEU A 144 1.15 -6.34 -7.93
C LEU A 144 1.72 -7.26 -6.87
N ASP A 145 2.72 -8.06 -7.24
CA ASP A 145 3.59 -8.67 -6.24
C ASP A 145 4.60 -7.64 -5.70
N ARG A 146 5.37 -8.07 -4.69
CA ARG A 146 6.37 -7.26 -4.02
C ARG A 146 7.37 -6.62 -4.99
N ASP A 147 7.74 -7.33 -6.05
CA ASP A 147 8.72 -6.92 -7.07
C ASP A 147 8.12 -6.13 -8.23
N GLY A 148 6.81 -5.83 -8.13
CA GLY A 148 6.07 -5.02 -9.08
C GLY A 148 5.58 -5.81 -10.28
N ASN A 149 5.63 -7.15 -10.28
CA ASN A 149 5.02 -7.93 -11.34
C ASN A 149 3.49 -7.85 -11.22
N LEU A 150 2.82 -7.71 -12.36
CA LEU A 150 1.37 -7.62 -12.41
C LEU A 150 0.76 -8.99 -12.09
N LEU A 151 -0.04 -9.07 -11.04
CA LEU A 151 -0.85 -10.25 -10.72
C LEU A 151 -2.18 -10.19 -11.46
N TRP A 152 -2.87 -9.05 -11.35
CA TRP A 152 -4.08 -8.76 -12.12
C TRP A 152 -4.36 -7.25 -12.15
N TYR A 153 -5.13 -6.84 -13.15
CA TYR A 153 -5.64 -5.47 -13.29
C TYR A 153 -7.14 -5.55 -13.57
N ARG A 154 -7.93 -4.69 -12.95
CA ARG A 154 -9.38 -4.68 -13.10
C ARG A 154 -9.92 -3.27 -13.13
N SER A 155 -10.79 -3.01 -14.09
CA SER A 155 -11.57 -1.77 -14.15
C SER A 155 -12.95 -2.01 -13.58
N LEU A 156 -13.25 -1.42 -12.42
CA LEU A 156 -14.61 -1.48 -11.88
C LEU A 156 -15.57 -0.59 -12.67
N ALA A 157 -15.07 0.47 -13.32
CA ALA A 157 -15.87 1.30 -14.20
C ALA A 157 -16.34 0.57 -15.47
N LEU A 158 -15.59 -0.44 -15.94
CA LEU A 158 -16.05 -1.32 -17.04
C LEU A 158 -17.05 -2.37 -16.55
N ASP A 159 -16.86 -2.92 -15.35
CA ASP A 159 -17.77 -3.90 -14.77
C ASP A 159 -19.11 -3.29 -14.34
N TYR A 160 -19.09 -2.02 -13.91
CA TYR A 160 -20.21 -1.27 -13.38
C TYR A 160 -20.23 0.13 -14.02
N PRO A 161 -20.82 0.24 -15.24
CA PRO A 161 -20.73 1.44 -16.06
C PRO A 161 -21.34 2.71 -15.45
N ASP A 162 -22.21 2.57 -14.44
CA ASP A 162 -22.82 3.73 -13.78
C ASP A 162 -21.93 4.31 -12.66
N ILE A 163 -20.71 3.80 -12.44
CA ILE A 163 -19.77 4.44 -11.51
C ILE A 163 -19.42 5.84 -12.05
N THR A 164 -19.79 6.87 -11.29
CA THR A 164 -19.49 8.25 -11.64
C THR A 164 -18.20 8.73 -10.98
N ASN A 165 -17.42 9.56 -11.65
CA ASN A 165 -16.30 10.27 -11.02
C ASN A 165 -16.28 11.71 -11.51
N MET A 166 -16.77 12.64 -10.68
CA MET A 166 -16.85 14.07 -11.04
C MET A 166 -15.85 14.94 -10.29
N VAL A 167 -15.47 14.53 -9.08
CA VAL A 167 -14.62 15.33 -8.18
C VAL A 167 -13.42 14.56 -7.65
N GLY A 168 -13.24 13.30 -8.04
CA GLY A 168 -12.31 12.35 -7.42
C GLY A 168 -13.00 11.44 -6.38
N MET A 169 -12.22 10.53 -5.83
CA MET A 169 -12.61 9.58 -4.78
C MET A 169 -11.38 9.33 -3.90
N ALA A 170 -11.58 9.21 -2.60
CA ALA A 170 -10.49 9.05 -1.63
C ALA A 170 -10.65 7.83 -0.70
N SER A 171 -11.72 7.05 -0.86
CA SER A 171 -11.88 5.81 -0.10
C SER A 171 -10.75 4.85 -0.43
N SER A 172 -10.09 4.33 0.59
CA SER A 172 -8.98 3.39 0.44
C SER A 172 -9.47 1.95 0.61
N PRO A 173 -8.92 0.98 -0.12
CA PRO A 173 -9.22 -0.44 0.11
C PRO A 173 -8.59 -0.91 1.43
N VAL A 174 -9.11 -2.03 1.94
CA VAL A 174 -8.53 -2.76 3.07
C VAL A 174 -8.37 -4.23 2.69
N LEU A 175 -7.28 -4.86 3.12
CA LEU A 175 -7.05 -6.27 2.89
C LEU A 175 -7.31 -7.03 4.20
N TRP A 176 -8.17 -8.05 4.14
CA TRP A 176 -8.36 -8.99 5.23
C TRP A 176 -8.16 -10.41 4.73
N LYS A 177 -7.04 -11.03 5.14
CA LYS A 177 -6.57 -12.31 4.59
C LYS A 177 -6.47 -12.21 3.07
N ASP A 178 -7.20 -13.03 2.33
CA ASP A 178 -7.25 -13.02 0.86
C ASP A 178 -8.48 -12.30 0.29
N VAL A 179 -9.13 -11.45 1.09
CA VAL A 179 -10.28 -10.64 0.66
C VAL A 179 -9.88 -9.17 0.64
N LEU A 180 -9.78 -8.61 -0.56
CA LEU A 180 -9.65 -7.18 -0.76
C LEU A 180 -11.02 -6.53 -0.72
N VAL A 181 -11.27 -5.71 0.30
CA VAL A 181 -12.54 -5.00 0.45
C VAL A 181 -12.43 -3.61 -0.16
N ILE A 182 -13.29 -3.35 -1.15
CA ILE A 182 -13.31 -2.09 -1.90
C ILE A 182 -14.65 -1.38 -1.69
N PRO A 183 -14.65 -0.20 -1.03
CA PRO A 183 -15.81 0.68 -1.03
C PRO A 183 -15.92 1.45 -2.34
N MET A 184 -17.13 1.53 -2.89
CA MET A 184 -17.47 2.33 -4.06
C MET A 184 -18.80 3.04 -3.80
N ASP A 185 -18.83 3.93 -2.82
CA ASP A 185 -20.02 4.74 -2.53
C ASP A 185 -20.13 5.86 -3.59
N ASN A 186 -21.13 5.76 -4.46
CA ASN A 186 -21.25 6.58 -5.66
C ASN A 186 -22.67 7.09 -5.90
N ALA A 187 -22.83 8.15 -6.72
CA ALA A 187 -24.15 8.61 -7.16
C ALA A 187 -24.85 7.64 -8.13
N GLY A 188 -24.09 6.87 -8.93
CA GLY A 188 -24.63 5.84 -9.81
C GLY A 188 -24.49 4.43 -9.20
N ASP A 189 -23.62 3.60 -9.77
CA ASP A 189 -23.35 2.27 -9.20
C ASP A 189 -22.63 2.39 -7.86
N SER A 190 -23.32 2.02 -6.78
CA SER A 190 -22.87 2.21 -5.40
C SER A 190 -22.86 0.89 -4.63
N PHE A 191 -21.71 0.48 -4.11
CA PHE A 191 -21.54 -0.82 -3.49
C PHE A 191 -20.27 -0.94 -2.63
N VAL A 192 -20.17 -2.03 -1.88
CA VAL A 192 -18.90 -2.55 -1.35
C VAL A 192 -18.66 -3.92 -1.98
N LEU A 193 -17.45 -4.17 -2.46
CA LEU A 193 -17.01 -5.47 -2.98
C LEU A 193 -16.06 -6.15 -2.01
N GLY A 194 -16.19 -7.47 -1.91
CA GLY A 194 -15.11 -8.34 -1.50
C GLY A 194 -14.56 -9.00 -2.75
N ILE A 195 -13.28 -8.76 -3.02
CA ILE A 195 -12.57 -9.28 -4.17
C ILE A 195 -11.57 -10.31 -3.67
N ASP A 196 -11.50 -11.45 -4.35
CA ASP A 196 -10.45 -12.44 -4.14
C ASP A 196 -9.10 -11.80 -4.52
N ALA A 197 -8.22 -11.66 -3.54
CA ALA A 197 -6.94 -10.97 -3.68
C ALA A 197 -5.99 -11.65 -4.69
N ASN A 198 -6.15 -12.95 -4.94
CA ASN A 198 -5.30 -13.70 -5.86
C ASN A 198 -5.76 -13.59 -7.31
N THR A 199 -7.07 -13.47 -7.53
CA THR A 199 -7.67 -13.59 -8.87
C THR A 199 -8.33 -12.31 -9.38
N GLY A 200 -8.62 -11.34 -8.51
CA GLY A 200 -9.34 -10.12 -8.84
C GLY A 200 -10.85 -10.33 -9.05
N LYS A 201 -11.38 -11.53 -8.83
CA LYS A 201 -12.80 -11.87 -9.01
C LYS A 201 -13.63 -11.49 -7.78
N ASN A 202 -14.92 -11.19 -8.00
CA ASN A 202 -15.84 -10.97 -6.89
C ASN A 202 -15.99 -12.25 -6.05
N LEU A 203 -15.86 -12.12 -4.74
CA LEU A 203 -16.36 -13.10 -3.76
C LEU A 203 -17.79 -12.73 -3.35
N TRP A 204 -18.04 -11.44 -3.16
CA TRP A 204 -19.35 -10.90 -2.81
C TRP A 204 -19.47 -9.43 -3.22
N LYS A 205 -20.71 -8.95 -3.32
CA LYS A 205 -21.08 -7.55 -3.56
C LYS A 205 -22.26 -7.18 -2.67
N PHE A 206 -22.15 -6.08 -1.94
CA PHE A 206 -23.27 -5.48 -1.22
C PHE A 206 -23.59 -4.12 -1.82
N ASN A 207 -24.85 -3.93 -2.23
CA ASN A 207 -25.30 -2.63 -2.73
C ASN A 207 -25.34 -1.62 -1.58
N ARG A 208 -25.00 -0.37 -1.89
CA ARG A 208 -25.00 0.76 -0.97
C ARG A 208 -25.98 1.83 -1.47
N PRO A 209 -26.47 2.73 -0.60
CA PRO A 209 -27.22 3.89 -1.06
C PRO A 209 -26.44 4.65 -2.16
N ARG A 210 -27.16 5.15 -3.15
CA ARG A 210 -26.60 5.91 -4.27
C ARG A 210 -26.27 7.34 -3.84
N THR A 211 -25.24 7.47 -3.02
CA THR A 211 -24.75 8.73 -2.44
C THR A 211 -23.24 8.77 -2.52
N ILE A 212 -22.68 9.93 -2.87
CA ILE A 212 -21.23 10.12 -2.90
C ILE A 212 -20.72 10.17 -1.45
N ASN A 213 -19.80 9.28 -1.13
CA ASN A 213 -19.11 9.23 0.16
C ASN A 213 -17.70 8.68 -0.03
N TRP A 214 -16.76 9.10 0.83
CA TRP A 214 -15.36 8.68 0.77
C TRP A 214 -14.90 8.00 2.06
N SER A 215 -15.72 7.06 2.54
CA SER A 215 -15.42 6.30 3.75
C SER A 215 -14.59 5.06 3.42
N SER A 216 -13.42 4.95 4.05
CA SER A 216 -12.61 3.72 4.01
C SER A 216 -13.14 2.71 5.04
N PRO A 217 -13.31 1.42 4.68
CA PRO A 217 -13.67 0.37 5.62
C PRO A 217 -12.61 0.18 6.71
N LEU A 218 -13.07 -0.33 7.84
CA LEU A 218 -12.25 -0.77 8.98
C LEU A 218 -12.59 -2.23 9.26
N ILE A 219 -11.58 -3.04 9.56
CA ILE A 219 -11.72 -4.46 9.92
C ILE A 219 -10.99 -4.69 11.22
#